data_AF-A0A2I0W5I1-F1
#
_entry.id   AF-A0A2I0W5I1-F1
#
_cell.length_a   1.000
_cell.length_b   1.000
_cell.length_c   1.000
_cell.angle_alpha   90.00
_cell.angle_beta   90.00
_cell.angle_gamma   90.00
#
_symmetry.space_group_name_H-M   'P 1'
#
loop_
_entity.id
_entity.type
_entity.pdbx_description
1 polymer ?
#
loop_
_entity_poly.entity_id
_entity_poly.type
_entity_poly.pdbx_seq_one_letter_code
_entity_poly.pdbx_strand_id
1 'polypeptide(L)'
;MVTEYLVATFGDYFTDVKIYIEERSFRRFVEACLEETIVVYTDHLLTQKTYIKEETIERMRLDEEVLMDFFREYISVTKVETRVKILGDLRELASAESLDSFTLIYTNILEHQPDCPPEVVEKLVALREGIPRKDAKEVVQECKEIYENSLVDGNPPKTGFIFGRVKCLLQPKGLWRKLAQ
;
A
#
# COMPACT_ATOMS: atom_id res chain seq x y z
N MET A 1 -7.88 16.79 5.91
CA MET A 1 -8.38 17.22 4.59
C MET A 1 -7.20 17.43 3.64
N VAL A 2 -6.42 16.40 3.30
CA VAL A 2 -5.29 16.56 2.36
C VAL A 2 -5.63 15.86 1.05
N THR A 3 -6.14 14.64 1.14
CA THR A 3 -6.61 13.84 0.00
C THR A 3 -7.75 14.51 -0.75
N GLU A 4 -8.66 15.19 -0.06
CA GLU A 4 -9.77 15.93 -0.66
C GLU A 4 -9.27 17.10 -1.53
N TYR A 5 -8.23 17.83 -1.10
CA TYR A 5 -7.62 18.87 -1.94
C TYR A 5 -6.80 18.29 -3.09
N LEU A 6 -6.16 17.13 -2.89
CA LEU A 6 -5.44 16.44 -3.94
C LEU A 6 -6.39 16.04 -5.08
N VAL A 7 -7.53 15.43 -4.76
CA VAL A 7 -8.49 15.02 -5.80
C VAL A 7 -9.18 16.22 -6.46
N ALA A 8 -9.45 17.30 -5.72
CA ALA A 8 -9.94 18.55 -6.31
C ALA A 8 -8.95 19.10 -7.35
N THR A 9 -7.66 19.12 -6.98
CA THR A 9 -6.58 19.54 -7.88
C THR A 9 -6.48 18.63 -9.12
N PHE A 10 -6.61 17.31 -8.94
CA PHE A 10 -6.69 16.39 -10.08
C PHE A 10 -7.90 16.69 -10.97
N GLY A 11 -9.06 17.00 -10.41
CA GLY A 11 -10.26 17.34 -11.17
C GLY A 11 -10.05 18.53 -12.11
N ASP A 12 -9.40 19.58 -11.60
CA ASP A 12 -9.04 20.76 -12.40
C ASP A 12 -8.09 20.37 -13.55
N TYR A 13 -7.01 19.64 -13.24
CA TYR A 13 -6.06 19.19 -14.27
C TYR A 13 -6.67 18.23 -15.29
N PHE A 14 -7.55 17.32 -14.85
CA PHE A 14 -8.21 16.36 -15.72
C PHE A 14 -9.14 17.05 -16.70
N THR A 15 -9.84 18.10 -16.26
CA THR A 15 -10.68 18.94 -17.12
C THR A 15 -9.85 19.58 -18.23
N ASP A 16 -8.69 20.15 -17.88
CA ASP A 16 -7.80 20.79 -18.86
C ASP A 16 -7.19 19.76 -19.83
N VAL A 17 -6.64 18.66 -19.32
CA VAL A 17 -5.95 17.64 -20.14
C VAL A 17 -6.91 16.98 -21.11
N LYS A 18 -8.16 16.69 -20.70
CA LYS A 18 -9.16 16.02 -21.52
C LYS A 18 -9.49 16.77 -22.82
N ILE A 19 -9.25 18.09 -22.87
CA ILE A 19 -9.46 18.92 -24.06
C ILE A 19 -8.45 18.58 -25.17
N TYR A 20 -7.24 18.13 -24.80
CA TYR A 20 -6.10 18.01 -25.72
C TYR A 20 -5.77 16.59 -26.16
N ILE A 21 -6.33 15.56 -25.52
CA ILE A 21 -5.99 14.17 -25.81
C ILE A 21 -7.24 13.30 -26.01
N GLU A 22 -7.08 12.23 -26.79
CA GLU A 22 -8.18 11.28 -27.04
C GLU A 22 -8.69 10.62 -25.76
N GLU A 23 -10.00 10.38 -25.67
CA GLU A 23 -10.68 9.78 -24.51
C GLU A 23 -9.99 8.49 -24.01
N ARG A 24 -9.53 7.62 -24.91
CA ARG A 24 -8.83 6.39 -24.52
C ARG A 24 -7.49 6.68 -23.85
N SER A 25 -6.73 7.64 -24.37
CA SER A 25 -5.45 8.08 -23.82
C SER A 25 -5.64 8.80 -22.49
N PHE A 26 -6.69 9.63 -22.38
CA PHE A 26 -7.09 10.28 -21.14
C PHE A 26 -7.41 9.27 -20.03
N ARG A 27 -8.20 8.23 -20.30
CA ARG A 27 -8.49 7.19 -19.29
C ARG A 27 -7.22 6.47 -18.81
N ARG A 28 -6.26 6.20 -19.71
CA ARG A 28 -4.96 5.62 -19.33
C ARG A 28 -4.10 6.58 -18.50
N PHE A 29 -4.17 7.87 -18.79
CA PHE A 29 -3.52 8.92 -18.01
C PHE A 29 -4.09 8.97 -16.59
N VAL A 30 -5.42 8.99 -16.45
CA VAL A 30 -6.08 8.96 -15.13
C VAL A 30 -5.74 7.70 -14.34
N GLU A 31 -5.71 6.54 -15.00
CA GLU A 31 -5.29 5.27 -14.40
C GLU A 31 -3.85 5.34 -13.87
N ALA A 32 -2.93 5.98 -14.60
CA ALA A 32 -1.56 6.20 -14.16
C ALA A 32 -1.47 7.18 -12.97
N CYS A 33 -2.30 8.22 -12.92
CA CYS A 33 -2.38 9.13 -11.78
C CYS A 33 -2.83 8.41 -10.51
N LEU A 34 -3.82 7.51 -10.60
CA LEU A 34 -4.24 6.67 -9.47
C LEU A 34 -3.11 5.77 -8.99
N GLU A 35 -2.45 5.07 -9.91
CA GLU A 35 -1.32 4.19 -9.57
C GLU A 35 -0.17 4.95 -8.90
N GLU A 36 0.22 6.11 -9.42
CA GLU A 36 1.27 6.94 -8.81
C GLU A 36 0.84 7.45 -7.43
N THR A 37 -0.42 7.85 -7.26
CA THR A 37 -0.96 8.29 -5.97
C THR A 37 -0.83 7.18 -4.93
N ILE A 38 -1.20 5.94 -5.28
CA ILE A 38 -1.09 4.78 -4.38
C ILE A 38 0.37 4.46 -4.04
N VAL A 39 1.28 4.53 -5.01
CA VAL A 39 2.73 4.33 -4.77
C VAL A 39 3.27 5.36 -3.79
N VAL A 40 2.99 6.64 -4.03
CA VAL A 40 3.46 7.75 -3.18
C VAL A 40 2.85 7.67 -1.78
N TYR A 41 1.55 7.37 -1.69
CA TYR A 41 0.87 7.16 -0.42
C TYR A 41 1.52 6.02 0.38
N THR A 42 1.75 4.87 -0.26
CA THR A 42 2.37 3.69 0.35
C THR A 42 3.78 4.00 0.84
N ASP A 43 4.60 4.68 0.04
CA ASP A 43 5.96 5.07 0.42
C ASP A 43 5.98 5.99 1.65
N HIS A 44 5.07 6.97 1.70
CA HIS A 44 4.96 7.87 2.84
C HIS A 44 4.38 7.20 4.10
N LEU A 45 3.43 6.29 3.95
CA LEU A 45 2.92 5.49 5.06
C LEU A 45 4.05 4.65 5.70
N LEU A 46 4.90 4.04 4.87
CA LEU A 46 5.98 3.13 5.28
C LEU A 46 7.26 3.85 5.77
N THR A 47 7.34 5.17 5.60
CA THR A 47 8.48 6.00 6.03
C THR A 47 8.15 7.02 7.11
N GLN A 48 6.88 7.11 7.49
CA GLN A 48 6.47 8.01 8.57
C GLN A 48 7.21 7.69 9.87
N LYS A 49 7.38 8.70 10.71
CA LYS A 49 8.05 8.58 12.02
C LYS A 49 7.07 8.56 13.18
N THR A 50 5.80 8.86 12.90
CA THR A 50 4.71 8.89 13.85
C THR A 50 4.10 7.51 13.98
N TYR A 51 3.74 7.12 15.21
CA TYR A 51 3.01 5.89 15.44
C TYR A 51 1.62 5.94 14.81
N ILE A 52 1.17 4.79 14.32
CA ILE A 52 -0.18 4.57 13.82
C ILE A 52 -1.12 4.45 15.01
N LYS A 53 -2.15 5.29 15.03
CA LYS A 53 -3.23 5.31 16.04
C LYS A 53 -4.57 5.07 15.35
N GLU A 54 -5.63 4.88 16.13
CA GLU A 54 -7.00 4.74 15.60
C GLU A 54 -7.41 5.91 14.69
N GLU A 55 -7.03 7.15 15.03
CA GLU A 55 -7.26 8.31 14.16
C GLU A 55 -6.55 8.18 12.80
N THR A 56 -5.34 7.60 12.79
CA THR A 56 -4.60 7.30 11.55
C THR A 56 -5.35 6.25 10.73
N ILE A 57 -5.84 5.18 11.35
CA ILE A 57 -6.60 4.11 10.68
C ILE A 57 -7.89 4.66 10.06
N GLU A 58 -8.63 5.49 10.81
CA GLU A 58 -9.85 6.12 10.28
C GLU A 58 -9.53 7.10 9.15
N ARG A 59 -8.42 7.83 9.24
CA ARG A 59 -7.97 8.69 8.15
C ARG A 59 -7.62 7.90 6.89
N MET A 60 -6.94 6.75 7.03
CA MET A 60 -6.66 5.85 5.91
C MET A 60 -7.95 5.40 5.23
N ARG A 61 -8.96 5.01 6.02
CA ARG A 61 -10.28 4.59 5.50
C ARG A 61 -10.96 5.71 4.69
N LEU A 62 -10.94 6.94 5.21
CA LEU A 62 -11.52 8.09 4.51
C LEU A 62 -10.73 8.44 3.24
N ASP A 63 -9.41 8.30 3.25
CA ASP A 63 -8.57 8.52 2.07
C ASP A 63 -8.84 7.49 0.98
N GLU A 64 -9.02 6.21 1.34
CA GLU A 64 -9.47 5.15 0.44
C GLU A 64 -10.80 5.50 -0.23
N GLU A 65 -11.78 5.93 0.56
CA GLU A 65 -13.13 6.30 0.10
C GLU A 65 -13.10 7.48 -0.87
N VAL A 66 -12.35 8.54 -0.53
CA VAL A 66 -12.20 9.74 -1.38
C VAL A 66 -11.52 9.39 -2.71
N LEU A 67 -10.47 8.57 -2.70
CA LEU A 67 -9.81 8.13 -3.93
C LEU A 67 -10.74 7.25 -4.78
N MET A 68 -11.46 6.31 -4.16
CA MET A 68 -12.41 5.45 -4.85
C MET A 68 -13.50 6.26 -5.55
N ASP A 69 -14.14 7.17 -4.81
CA ASP A 69 -15.27 7.97 -5.27
C ASP A 69 -14.86 8.95 -6.37
N PHE A 70 -13.68 9.55 -6.27
CA PHE A 70 -13.18 10.46 -7.30
C PHE A 70 -12.81 9.72 -8.59
N PHE A 71 -11.97 8.67 -8.52
CA PHE A 71 -11.44 8.04 -9.72
C PHE A 71 -12.48 7.22 -10.50
N ARG A 72 -13.54 6.73 -9.84
CA ARG A 72 -14.62 5.98 -10.52
C ARG A 72 -15.46 6.83 -11.47
N GLU A 73 -15.37 8.16 -11.38
CA GLU A 73 -16.02 9.07 -12.34
C GLU A 73 -15.32 9.08 -13.71
N TYR A 74 -14.06 8.67 -13.76
CA TYR A 74 -13.20 8.77 -14.95
C TYR A 74 -12.83 7.41 -15.56
N ILE A 75 -12.68 6.36 -14.74
CA ILE A 75 -12.35 5.00 -15.18
C ILE A 75 -13.31 3.97 -14.56
N SER A 76 -13.34 2.75 -15.08
CA SER A 76 -14.27 1.72 -14.62
C SER A 76 -14.09 1.39 -13.13
N VAL A 77 -15.19 1.26 -12.39
CA VAL A 77 -15.23 0.92 -10.95
C VAL A 77 -14.28 -0.23 -10.59
N THR A 78 -14.36 -1.36 -11.30
CA THR A 78 -13.52 -2.54 -11.05
C THR A 78 -12.01 -2.23 -11.13
N LYS A 79 -11.59 -1.33 -12.04
CA LYS A 79 -10.17 -0.92 -12.15
C LYS A 79 -9.72 -0.06 -10.97
N VAL A 80 -10.61 0.78 -10.45
CA VAL A 80 -10.34 1.60 -9.27
C VAL A 80 -10.26 0.70 -8.05
N GLU A 81 -11.25 -0.17 -7.85
CA GLU A 81 -11.31 -1.13 -6.75
C GLU A 81 -10.04 -1.98 -6.68
N THR A 82 -9.64 -2.57 -7.81
CA THR A 82 -8.44 -3.42 -7.88
C THR A 82 -7.17 -2.66 -7.49
N ARG A 83 -7.07 -1.36 -7.83
CA ARG A 83 -5.88 -0.55 -7.54
C ARG A 83 -5.87 -0.07 -6.09
N VAL A 84 -7.02 0.41 -5.60
CA VAL A 84 -7.16 0.94 -4.25
C VAL A 84 -7.12 -0.17 -3.20
N LYS A 85 -7.47 -1.41 -3.54
CA LYS A 85 -7.53 -2.56 -2.61
C LYS A 85 -6.33 -2.65 -1.67
N ILE A 86 -5.12 -2.45 -2.18
CA ILE A 86 -3.90 -2.51 -1.39
C ILE A 86 -3.85 -1.50 -0.23
N LEU A 87 -4.44 -0.31 -0.39
CA LEU A 87 -4.52 0.69 0.68
C LEU A 87 -5.38 0.16 1.83
N GLY A 88 -6.50 -0.49 1.48
CA GLY A 88 -7.36 -1.19 2.43
C GLY A 88 -6.64 -2.33 3.13
N ASP A 89 -5.90 -3.18 2.40
CA ASP A 89 -5.14 -4.27 3.01
C ASP A 89 -4.02 -3.75 3.95
N LEU A 90 -3.36 -2.64 3.58
CA LEU A 90 -2.37 -1.98 4.44
C LEU A 90 -3.01 -1.38 5.70
N ARG A 91 -4.21 -0.83 5.58
CA ARG A 91 -5.01 -0.37 6.73
C ARG A 91 -5.38 -1.55 7.64
N GLU A 92 -5.80 -2.67 7.08
CA GLU A 92 -6.10 -3.88 7.83
C GLU A 92 -4.86 -4.39 8.58
N LEU A 93 -3.70 -4.50 7.92
CA LEU A 93 -2.43 -4.83 8.58
C LEU A 93 -2.10 -3.83 9.71
N ALA A 94 -2.31 -2.54 9.46
CA ALA A 94 -2.07 -1.49 10.43
C ALA A 94 -3.06 -1.52 11.61
N SER A 95 -4.17 -2.23 11.50
CA SER A 95 -5.17 -2.38 12.57
C SER A 95 -5.15 -3.77 13.24
N ALA A 96 -4.42 -4.73 12.67
CA ALA A 96 -4.39 -6.11 13.14
C ALA A 96 -3.90 -6.22 14.59
N GLU A 97 -4.57 -7.09 15.36
CA GLU A 97 -4.36 -7.26 16.79
C GLU A 97 -3.85 -8.66 17.18
N SER A 98 -3.76 -9.57 16.22
CA SER A 98 -3.35 -10.96 16.46
C SER A 98 -2.48 -11.49 15.33
N LEU A 99 -1.65 -12.50 15.65
CA LEU A 99 -0.81 -13.19 14.68
C LEU A 99 -1.62 -13.73 13.50
N ASP A 100 -2.73 -14.40 13.78
CA ASP A 100 -3.64 -14.98 12.77
C ASP A 100 -4.23 -13.90 11.85
N SER A 101 -4.53 -12.72 12.39
CA SER A 101 -5.00 -11.59 11.56
C SER A 101 -3.90 -11.11 10.63
N PHE A 102 -2.68 -10.91 11.13
CA PHE A 102 -1.54 -10.50 10.29
C PHE A 102 -1.27 -11.50 9.16
N THR A 103 -1.21 -12.80 9.47
CA THR A 103 -0.91 -13.85 8.49
C THR A 103 -2.02 -13.99 7.45
N LEU A 104 -3.30 -13.91 7.86
CA LEU A 104 -4.43 -13.95 6.94
C LEU A 104 -4.43 -12.75 5.99
N ILE A 105 -4.30 -11.53 6.51
CA ILE A 105 -4.29 -10.32 5.69
C ILE A 105 -3.09 -10.35 4.73
N TYR A 106 -1.91 -10.73 5.21
CA TYR A 106 -0.73 -10.80 4.36
C TYR A 106 -0.84 -11.87 3.28
N THR A 107 -1.43 -13.04 3.60
CA THR A 107 -1.75 -14.07 2.59
C THR A 107 -2.68 -13.49 1.52
N ASN A 108 -3.75 -12.81 1.92
CA ASN A 108 -4.67 -12.15 0.99
C ASN A 108 -3.97 -11.09 0.13
N ILE A 109 -3.00 -10.35 0.68
CA ILE A 109 -2.20 -9.40 -0.11
C ILE A 109 -1.44 -10.14 -1.20
N LEU A 110 -0.78 -11.26 -0.89
CA LEU A 110 0.03 -11.99 -1.87
C LEU A 110 -0.81 -12.59 -3.01
N GLU A 111 -2.10 -12.83 -2.82
CA GLU A 111 -2.99 -13.29 -3.90
C GLU A 111 -3.11 -12.26 -5.05
N HIS A 112 -3.01 -10.96 -4.77
CA HIS A 112 -3.16 -9.90 -5.78
C HIS A 112 -1.96 -8.97 -5.93
N GLN A 113 -1.06 -8.91 -4.95
CA GLN A 113 0.28 -8.29 -4.99
C GLN A 113 1.36 -9.30 -4.54
N PRO A 114 1.64 -10.34 -5.34
CA PRO A 114 2.60 -11.38 -4.97
C PRO A 114 4.04 -10.88 -4.77
N ASP A 115 4.38 -9.69 -5.25
CA ASP A 115 5.67 -9.04 -5.03
C ASP A 115 5.72 -8.14 -3.78
N CYS A 116 4.70 -8.20 -2.91
CA CYS A 116 4.68 -7.49 -1.63
C CYS A 116 5.69 -8.12 -0.66
N PRO A 117 6.82 -7.46 -0.36
CA PRO A 117 7.85 -8.08 0.46
C PRO A 117 7.47 -8.01 1.96
N PRO A 118 7.92 -8.94 2.79
CA PRO A 118 7.60 -8.98 4.23
C PRO A 118 8.13 -7.75 4.99
N GLU A 119 9.08 -7.01 4.43
CA GLU A 119 9.53 -5.70 4.91
C GLU A 119 8.39 -4.68 5.05
N VAL A 120 7.28 -4.83 4.30
CA VAL A 120 6.07 -4.02 4.46
C VAL A 120 5.42 -4.28 5.82
N VAL A 121 5.24 -5.55 6.18
CA VAL A 121 4.71 -5.97 7.48
C VAL A 121 5.65 -5.50 8.60
N GLU A 122 6.96 -5.70 8.43
CA GLU A 122 7.97 -5.26 9.42
C GLU A 122 7.88 -3.76 9.71
N LYS A 123 7.73 -2.93 8.68
CA LYS A 123 7.58 -1.48 8.84
C LYS A 123 6.27 -1.09 9.51
N LEU A 124 5.14 -1.70 9.14
CA LEU A 124 3.84 -1.39 9.74
C LEU A 124 3.77 -1.81 11.21
N VAL A 125 4.26 -3.00 11.55
CA VAL A 125 4.33 -3.49 12.93
C VAL A 125 5.22 -2.59 13.79
N ALA A 126 6.34 -2.10 13.24
CA ALA A 126 7.22 -1.17 13.95
C ALA A 126 6.58 0.21 14.23
N LEU A 127 5.55 0.60 13.47
CA LEU A 127 4.79 1.82 13.66
C LEU A 127 3.59 1.65 14.62
N ARG A 128 3.34 0.44 15.14
CA ARG A 128 2.24 0.18 16.07
C ARG A 128 2.66 0.37 17.52
N GLU A 129 1.85 1.11 18.28
CA GLU A 129 1.94 1.12 19.73
C GLU A 129 1.27 -0.13 20.31
N GLY A 130 1.78 -0.64 21.43
CA GLY A 130 1.13 -1.71 22.19
C GLY A 130 1.42 -3.14 21.73
N ILE A 131 2.12 -3.37 20.62
CA ILE A 131 2.56 -4.72 20.22
C ILE A 131 3.87 -5.06 20.96
N PRO A 132 3.90 -6.13 21.78
CA PRO A 132 5.13 -6.58 22.43
C PRO A 132 6.20 -6.94 21.40
N ARG A 133 7.46 -6.63 21.70
CA ARG A 133 8.59 -6.89 20.77
C ARG A 133 8.73 -8.37 20.38
N LYS A 134 8.33 -9.29 21.26
CA LYS A 134 8.33 -10.74 20.98
C LYS A 134 7.32 -11.04 19.88
N ASP A 135 6.08 -10.61 20.07
CA ASP A 135 4.96 -10.82 19.15
C ASP A 135 5.23 -10.15 17.80
N ALA A 136 5.80 -8.94 17.81
CA ALA A 136 6.23 -8.26 16.59
C ALA A 136 7.25 -9.07 15.78
N LYS A 137 8.20 -9.75 16.44
CA LYS A 137 9.18 -10.62 15.76
C LYS A 137 8.51 -11.87 15.19
N GLU A 138 7.59 -12.46 15.94
CA GLU A 138 6.83 -13.64 15.54
C GLU A 138 5.98 -13.35 14.30
N VAL A 139 5.22 -12.25 14.31
CA VAL A 139 4.45 -11.76 13.15
C VAL A 139 5.32 -11.61 11.90
N VAL A 140 6.47 -10.95 12.03
CA VAL A 140 7.37 -10.72 10.90
C VAL A 140 7.98 -12.03 10.41
N GLN A 141 8.28 -12.98 11.30
CA GLN A 141 8.83 -14.28 10.93
C GLN A 141 7.80 -15.14 10.18
N GLU A 142 6.59 -15.26 10.69
CA GLU A 142 5.50 -16.00 10.03
C GLU A 142 5.17 -15.41 8.65
N CYS A 143 5.08 -14.08 8.54
CA CYS A 143 4.87 -13.44 7.24
C CYS A 143 6.04 -13.67 6.28
N LYS A 144 7.29 -13.73 6.76
CA LYS A 144 8.45 -14.09 5.92
C LYS A 144 8.32 -15.50 5.38
N GLU A 145 7.91 -16.46 6.20
CA GLU A 145 7.72 -17.86 5.79
C GLU A 145 6.57 -17.99 4.78
N ILE A 146 5.46 -17.28 4.97
CA ILE A 146 4.36 -17.22 4.00
C ILE A 146 4.86 -16.67 2.65
N TYR A 147 5.62 -15.58 2.66
CA TYR A 147 6.19 -15.00 1.45
C TYR A 147 7.10 -15.99 0.74
N GLU A 148 8.05 -16.62 1.45
CA GLU A 148 8.99 -17.59 0.90
C GLU A 148 8.26 -18.80 0.28
N ASN A 149 7.20 -19.28 0.91
CA ASN A 149 6.36 -20.38 0.41
C ASN A 149 5.52 -19.99 -0.82
N SER A 150 5.27 -18.69 -1.03
CA SER A 150 4.52 -18.19 -2.20
C SER A 150 5.39 -18.06 -3.47
N LEU A 151 6.72 -18.13 -3.33
CA LEU A 151 7.66 -17.94 -4.44
C LEU A 151 7.67 -19.14 -5.39
N VAL A 152 7.78 -18.85 -6.69
CA VAL A 152 8.00 -19.85 -7.74
C VAL A 152 9.43 -19.68 -8.24
N ASP A 153 10.24 -20.74 -8.12
CA ASP A 153 11.67 -20.71 -8.45
C ASP A 153 12.43 -19.56 -7.76
N GLY A 154 12.05 -19.23 -6.51
CA GLY A 154 12.64 -18.17 -5.72
C GLY A 154 12.24 -16.74 -6.12
N ASN A 155 11.24 -16.58 -7.00
CA ASN A 155 10.74 -15.29 -7.44
C ASN A 155 9.22 -15.15 -7.22
N PRO A 156 8.69 -13.93 -7.02
CA PRO A 156 7.26 -13.69 -7.05
C PRO A 156 6.66 -14.12 -8.41
N PRO A 157 5.50 -14.81 -8.44
CA PRO A 157 4.88 -15.25 -9.69
C PRO A 157 4.48 -14.10 -10.63
N LYS A 158 4.31 -12.88 -10.11
CA LYS A 158 4.02 -11.68 -10.88
C LYS A 158 4.55 -10.44 -10.16
N THR A 159 4.92 -9.42 -10.92
CA THR A 159 5.23 -8.09 -10.37
C THR A 159 3.97 -7.23 -10.39
N GLY A 160 3.68 -6.60 -9.25
CA GLY A 160 2.63 -5.60 -9.09
C GLY A 160 3.10 -4.23 -9.57
N PHE A 161 2.23 -3.22 -9.47
CA PHE A 161 2.57 -1.85 -9.86
C PHE A 161 3.18 -1.03 -8.73
N ILE A 162 3.26 -1.59 -7.52
CA ILE A 162 3.50 -0.85 -6.27
C ILE A 162 4.91 -1.09 -5.75
N PHE A 163 5.20 -2.29 -5.28
CA PHE A 163 6.34 -2.54 -4.38
C PHE A 163 7.70 -2.39 -5.07
N GLY A 164 7.78 -2.67 -6.38
CA GLY A 164 8.95 -2.33 -7.19
C GLY A 164 9.20 -0.83 -7.41
N ARG A 165 8.25 0.04 -7.04
CA ARG A 165 8.33 1.52 -7.17
C ARG A 165 8.37 2.27 -5.84
N VAL A 166 8.10 1.58 -4.73
CA VAL A 166 8.17 2.17 -3.38
C VAL A 166 9.63 2.37 -2.98
N LYS A 167 10.06 3.63 -2.88
CA LYS A 167 11.46 4.04 -2.68
C LYS A 167 12.06 3.47 -1.39
N CYS A 168 11.27 3.41 -0.33
CA CYS A 168 11.73 2.96 0.98
C CYS A 168 12.04 1.46 1.04
N LEU A 169 11.57 0.68 0.06
CA LEU A 169 11.84 -0.75 -0.08
C LEU A 169 13.01 -1.03 -1.04
N LEU A 170 13.31 -0.09 -1.95
CA LEU A 170 14.41 -0.20 -2.92
C LEU A 170 15.79 0.10 -2.30
N GLN A 171 15.84 0.66 -1.08
CA GLN A 171 17.11 0.97 -0.43
C GLN A 171 17.81 -0.34 0.01
N PRO A 172 19.08 -0.58 -0.36
CA PRO A 172 19.81 -1.77 0.04
C PRO A 172 19.91 -1.85 1.57
N LYS A 173 19.75 -3.06 2.13
CA LYS A 173 19.75 -3.39 3.57
C LYS A 173 21.04 -2.94 4.28
N GLY A 174 21.18 -1.65 4.56
CA GLY A 174 22.39 -1.04 5.12
C GLY A 174 22.30 -0.65 6.60
N LEU A 175 21.11 -0.64 7.22
CA LEU A 175 20.96 -0.06 8.56
C LEU A 175 20.77 -1.06 9.72
N TRP A 176 20.41 -2.33 9.48
CA TRP A 176 19.96 -3.22 10.56
C TRP A 176 20.95 -4.31 11.00
N ARG A 177 22.22 -4.26 10.57
CA ARG A 177 23.29 -5.04 11.25
C ARG A 177 23.57 -4.58 12.70
N LYS A 178 22.94 -3.50 13.18
CA LYS A 178 23.15 -2.95 14.53
C LYS A 178 22.12 -3.37 15.59
N LEU A 179 21.17 -4.26 15.27
CA LEU A 179 20.27 -4.85 16.27
C LEU A 179 20.56 -6.35 16.54
N ALA A 180 21.63 -6.88 15.95
CA ALA A 180 22.10 -8.25 16.15
C ALA A 180 23.49 -8.33 16.80
N GLN A 181 23.89 -7.27 17.53
CA GLN A 181 25.04 -7.27 18.44
C GLN A 181 24.60 -6.82 19.82
#